data_AF-A0AAN9V058-F1
#
_entry.id   AF-A0AAN9V058-F1
#
_cell.length_a   1.000
_cell.length_b   1.000
_cell.length_c   1.000
_cell.angle_alpha   90.00
_cell.angle_beta   90.00
_cell.angle_gamma   90.00
#
_symmetry.space_group_name_H-M   'P 1'
#
loop_
_entity.id
_entity.type
_entity.pdbx_description
1 polymer ?
#
loop_
_entity_poly.entity_id
_entity_poly.type
_entity_poly.pdbx_seq_one_letter_code
_entity_poly.pdbx_strand_id
1 'polypeptide(L)'
;MLKSETPQLAQKALPIYKRAVEDIETYAKSVDGNVDFRYLNYCNSAQNPLATYGEESIRMMREAAAKYDPSGVFQTRVPGGFKLPKSKQ
;
A
#
# COMPACT_ATOMS: atom_id res chain seq x y z
N MET A 1 11.75 5.48 -6.41
CA MET A 1 12.05 4.95 -5.06
C MET A 1 13.27 5.72 -4.57
N LEU A 2 13.18 6.41 -3.43
CA LEU A 2 14.40 6.89 -2.77
C LEU A 2 15.23 5.67 -2.42
N LYS A 3 16.38 5.50 -3.08
CA LYS A 3 17.35 4.51 -2.66
C LYS A 3 17.92 5.03 -1.34
N SER A 4 17.87 4.21 -0.30
CA SER A 4 18.58 4.55 0.94
C SER A 4 20.04 4.82 0.59
N GLU A 5 20.58 5.93 1.11
CA GLU A 5 22.01 6.23 1.03
C GLU A 5 22.84 5.17 1.78
N THR A 6 22.19 4.31 2.57
CA THR A 6 22.76 3.18 3.30
C THR A 6 21.97 1.88 3.05
N PRO A 7 22.17 1.21 1.90
CA PRO A 7 21.44 -0.03 1.55
C PRO A 7 21.59 -1.15 2.57
N GLN A 8 22.76 -1.26 3.20
CA GLN A 8 23.06 -2.29 4.21
C GLN A 8 22.25 -2.09 5.49
N LEU A 9 21.99 -0.83 5.88
CA LEU A 9 21.12 -0.53 7.02
C LEU A 9 19.66 -0.86 6.69
N ALA A 10 19.19 -0.51 5.50
CA ALA A 10 17.85 -0.88 5.04
C ALA A 10 17.65 -2.40 5.04
N GLN A 11 18.66 -3.17 4.61
CA GLN A 11 18.60 -4.64 4.61
C GLN A 11 18.46 -5.24 6.01
N LYS A 12 19.05 -4.60 7.03
CA LYS A 12 18.91 -5.02 8.45
C LYS A 12 17.60 -4.53 9.08
N ALA A 13 17.18 -3.30 8.78
CA ALA A 13 16.03 -2.67 9.41
C ALA A 13 14.68 -3.19 8.88
N LEU A 14 14.58 -3.53 7.58
CA LEU A 14 13.31 -3.95 6.97
C LEU A 14 12.71 -5.21 7.61
N PRO A 15 13.46 -6.29 7.88
CA PRO A 15 12.91 -7.45 8.60
C PRO A 15 12.43 -7.11 10.02
N ILE A 16 13.17 -6.27 10.75
CA ILE A 16 12.81 -5.84 12.11
C ILE A 16 11.51 -5.04 12.08
N TYR A 17 11.38 -4.09 11.15
CA TYR A 17 10.16 -3.33 10.93
C TYR A 17 8.96 -4.23 10.62
N LYS A 18 9.13 -5.18 9.68
CA LYS A 18 8.04 -6.10 9.31
C LYS A 18 7.55 -6.89 10.51
N ARG A 19 8.49 -7.42 11.30
CA ARG A 19 8.18 -8.17 12.50
C ARG A 19 7.43 -7.32 13.52
N ALA A 20 7.88 -6.10 13.77
CA ALA A 20 7.20 -5.19 14.70
C ALA A 20 5.75 -4.88 14.25
N VAL A 21 5.52 -4.65 12.96
CA VAL A 21 4.16 -4.43 12.42
C VAL A 21 3.29 -5.68 12.60
N GLU A 22 3.82 -6.87 12.30
CA GLU A 22 3.11 -8.15 12.48
C GLU A 22 2.76 -8.41 13.95
N ASP A 23 3.67 -8.14 14.88
CA ASP A 23 3.45 -8.33 16.31
C ASP A 23 2.37 -7.36 16.83
N ILE A 24 2.41 -6.09 16.41
CA ILE A 24 1.37 -5.09 16.74
C ILE A 24 0.00 -5.53 16.21
N GLU A 25 -0.08 -5.95 14.95
CA GLU A 25 -1.35 -6.39 14.33
C GLU A 25 -1.89 -7.67 14.98
N THR A 26 -1.01 -8.60 15.33
CA THR A 26 -1.39 -9.83 16.04
C THR A 26 -1.97 -9.52 17.41
N TYR A 27 -1.31 -8.66 18.17
CA TYR A 27 -1.81 -8.21 19.47
C TYR A 27 -3.14 -7.47 19.33
N ALA A 28 -3.24 -6.51 18.41
CA ALA A 28 -4.46 -5.76 18.17
C ALA A 28 -5.65 -6.68 17.83
N LYS A 29 -5.43 -7.71 17.01
CA LYS A 29 -6.46 -8.73 16.71
C LYS A 29 -6.86 -9.55 17.93
N SER A 30 -5.91 -9.89 18.81
CA SER A 30 -6.20 -10.67 20.03
C SER A 30 -7.09 -9.95 21.03
N VAL A 31 -7.15 -8.61 20.96
CA VAL A 31 -7.97 -7.77 21.84
C VAL A 31 -9.17 -7.14 21.11
N ASP A 32 -9.48 -7.60 19.89
CA ASP A 32 -10.52 -7.04 19.01
C ASP A 32 -10.38 -5.52 18.76
N GLY A 33 -9.13 -5.03 18.79
CA GLY A 33 -8.77 -3.62 18.59
C GLY A 33 -8.11 -3.34 17.24
N ASN A 34 -8.07 -4.32 16.34
CA ASN A 34 -7.40 -4.16 15.05
C ASN A 34 -8.21 -3.26 14.10
N VAL A 35 -7.51 -2.33 13.44
CA VAL A 35 -8.08 -1.52 12.36
C VAL A 35 -7.48 -2.01 11.05
N ASP A 36 -8.31 -2.62 10.20
CA ASP A 36 -7.84 -3.17 8.92
C ASP A 36 -7.43 -2.07 7.93
N PHE A 37 -7.95 -0.85 8.10
CA PHE A 37 -7.62 0.29 7.24
C PHE A 37 -6.16 0.70 7.37
N ARG A 38 -5.47 0.85 6.23
CA ARG A 38 -4.09 1.34 6.16
C ARG A 38 -4.00 2.66 5.42
N TYR A 39 -3.56 3.70 6.11
CA TYR A 39 -3.35 5.01 5.50
C TYR A 39 -2.15 4.99 4.54
N LEU A 40 -2.43 5.18 3.24
CA LEU A 40 -1.45 5.06 2.15
C LEU A 40 -0.18 5.88 2.36
N ASN A 41 -0.30 7.09 2.89
CA ASN A 41 0.84 8.00 3.08
C ASN A 41 1.87 7.49 4.10
N TYR A 42 1.49 6.56 4.97
CA TYR A 42 2.37 5.92 5.96
C TYR A 42 2.64 4.44 5.66
N CYS A 43 2.33 3.99 4.45
CA CYS A 43 2.65 2.64 4.01
C CYS A 43 3.97 2.64 3.25
N ASN A 44 4.80 1.64 3.53
CA ASN A 44 5.96 1.33 2.70
C ASN A 44 5.59 0.36 1.57
N SER A 45 6.54 0.13 0.66
CA SER A 45 6.33 -0.72 -0.53
C SER A 45 6.04 -2.19 -0.24
N ALA A 46 6.25 -2.67 1.00
CA ALA A 46 5.93 -4.03 1.39
C ALA A 46 4.47 -4.20 1.85
N GLN A 47 3.74 -3.10 2.05
CA GLN A 47 2.34 -3.10 2.46
C GLN A 47 1.41 -2.91 1.24
N ASN A 48 0.12 -3.21 1.42
CA ASN A 48 -0.90 -3.02 0.38
C ASN A 48 -2.08 -2.19 0.93
N PRO A 49 -1.98 -0.85 0.99
CA PRO A 49 -3.03 0.00 1.55
C PRO A 49 -4.33 -0.07 0.74
N LEU A 50 -4.25 -0.17 -0.60
CA LEU A 50 -5.43 -0.16 -1.45
C LEU A 50 -6.34 -1.38 -1.24
N ALA A 51 -5.79 -2.51 -0.78
CA ALA A 51 -6.60 -3.67 -0.39
C ALA A 51 -7.51 -3.41 0.82
N THR A 52 -7.23 -2.35 1.59
CA THR A 52 -7.94 -2.03 2.84
C THR A 52 -9.02 -0.96 2.67
N TYR A 53 -9.13 -0.35 1.48
CA TYR A 53 -10.05 0.76 1.23
C TYR A 53 -11.49 0.29 0.94
N GLY A 54 -11.69 -1.03 0.77
CA GLY A 54 -12.96 -1.62 0.40
C GLY A 54 -13.24 -1.55 -1.11
N GLU A 55 -14.14 -2.42 -1.55
CA GLU A 55 -14.46 -2.58 -2.98
C GLU A 55 -15.07 -1.31 -3.59
N GLU A 56 -15.93 -0.62 -2.85
CA GLU A 56 -16.61 0.59 -3.32
C GLU A 56 -15.63 1.74 -3.57
N SER A 57 -14.72 2.01 -2.63
CA SER A 57 -13.66 3.01 -2.82
C SER A 57 -12.79 2.68 -4.05
N ILE A 58 -12.47 1.39 -4.24
CA ILE A 58 -11.70 0.93 -5.39
C ILE A 58 -12.48 1.11 -6.70
N ARG A 59 -13.78 0.82 -6.71
CA ARG A 59 -14.67 1.08 -7.85
C ARG A 59 -14.69 2.55 -8.23
N MET A 60 -14.93 3.44 -7.26
CA MET A 60 -14.92 4.89 -7.50
C MET A 60 -13.59 5.40 -8.04
N MET A 61 -12.46 4.92 -7.50
CA MET A 61 -11.13 5.29 -8.01
C MET A 61 -10.90 4.81 -9.44
N ARG A 62 -11.39 3.62 -9.80
CA ARG A 62 -11.32 3.11 -11.19
C ARG A 62 -12.17 3.95 -12.14
N GLU A 63 -13.39 4.31 -11.75
CA GLU A 63 -14.27 5.15 -12.55
C GLU A 63 -13.67 6.55 -12.76
N ALA A 64 -13.08 7.14 -11.70
CA ALA A 64 -12.35 8.39 -11.82
C ALA A 64 -11.14 8.28 -12.75
N ALA A 65 -10.35 7.20 -12.65
CA ALA A 65 -9.22 6.97 -13.54
C ALA A 65 -9.66 6.81 -15.00
N ALA A 66 -10.74 6.07 -15.26
CA ALA A 66 -11.28 5.90 -16.61
C ALA A 66 -11.78 7.22 -17.21
N LYS A 67 -12.40 8.08 -16.38
CA LYS A 67 -12.93 9.38 -16.81
C LYS A 67 -11.86 10.42 -17.07
N TYR A 68 -10.85 10.51 -16.20
CA TYR A 68 -9.91 11.65 -16.19
C TYR A 68 -8.48 11.29 -16.62
N ASP A 69 -8.09 10.02 -16.62
CA ASP A 69 -6.79 9.52 -17.10
C ASP A 69 -6.97 8.31 -18.05
N PRO A 70 -7.71 8.45 -19.16
CA PRO A 70 -8.03 7.32 -20.05
C PRO A 70 -6.78 6.70 -20.71
N SER A 71 -5.67 7.45 -20.82
CA SER A 71 -4.39 6.94 -21.31
C SER A 71 -3.52 6.31 -20.21
N GLY A 72 -3.96 6.34 -18.95
CA GLY A 72 -3.34 5.66 -17.82
C GLY A 72 -1.96 6.21 -17.45
N VAL A 73 -1.72 7.51 -17.61
CA VAL A 73 -0.45 8.17 -17.30
C VAL A 73 -0.03 7.90 -15.86
N PHE A 74 -0.94 8.01 -14.89
CA PHE A 74 -0.59 7.83 -13.47
C PHE A 74 -0.37 6.35 -13.11
N GLN A 75 -1.02 5.44 -13.82
CA GLN A 75 -0.84 4.00 -13.63
C GLN A 75 0.45 3.48 -14.27
N THR A 76 0.90 4.06 -15.40
CA THR A 76 1.97 3.49 -16.23
C THR A 76 3.23 4.35 -16.36
N ARG A 77 3.11 5.67 -16.27
CA ARG A 77 4.21 6.62 -16.55
C ARG A 77 4.80 7.23 -15.27
N VAL A 78 4.07 7.20 -14.16
CA VAL A 78 4.57 7.71 -12.87
C VAL A 78 5.29 6.60 -12.11
N PRO A 79 6.60 6.73 -11.84
CA PRO A 79 7.36 5.70 -11.13
C PRO A 79 6.98 5.62 -9.64
N GLY A 80 6.85 4.39 -9.14
CA GLY A 80 6.53 4.13 -7.73
C GLY A 80 5.08 4.44 -7.35
N GLY A 81 4.86 4.62 -6.04
CA GLY A 81 3.52 4.76 -5.45
C GLY A 81 2.70 3.47 -5.52
N PHE A 82 1.53 3.48 -4.90
CA PHE A 82 0.57 2.38 -4.98
C PHE A 82 -0.32 2.57 -6.21
N LYS A 83 -0.45 1.52 -7.02
CA LYS A 83 -1.24 1.52 -8.25
C LYS A 83 -2.56 0.82 -8.01
N LEU A 84 -3.61 1.24 -8.72
CA LEU A 84 -4.88 0.54 -8.65
C LEU A 84 -4.67 -0.90 -9.14
N PRO A 85 -5.22 -1.92 -8.45
CA PRO A 85 -5.09 -3.29 -8.91
C PRO A 85 -5.66 -3.40 -10.32
N LYS A 86 -5.08 -4.24 -11.18
CA LYS A 86 -5.73 -4.54 -12.48
C LYS A 86 -7.07 -5.23 -12.19
N SER A 87 -8.11 -4.95 -12.97
CA SER A 87 -9.30 -5.80 -12.93
C SER A 87 -8.84 -7.21 -13.31
N LYS A 88 -9.30 -8.24 -12.59
CA LYS A 88 -9.20 -9.59 -13.12
C LYS A 88 -9.99 -9.59 -14.43
N GLN A 89 -9.30 -9.86 -15.54
CA GLN A 89 -9.97 -10.20 -16.79
C GLN A 89 -10.77 -11.49 -16.60
#